data_AF-A0AA88WTU9-F1
#
_entry.id   AF-A0AA88WTU9-F1
#
_cell.length_a   1.000
_cell.length_b   1.000
_cell.length_c   1.000
_cell.angle_alpha   90.00
_cell.angle_beta   90.00
_cell.angle_gamma   90.00
#
_symmetry.space_group_name_H-M   'P 1'
#
loop_
_entity.id
_entity.type
_entity.pdbx_description
1 polymer ?
#
loop_
_entity_poly.entity_id
_entity_poly.type
_entity_poly.pdbx_seq_one_letter_code
_entity_poly.pdbx_strand_id
1 'polypeptide(L)'
;MWSTNISDYRGNSSAQLLDTGNLVLRENSSGRILWQSFEHPSDSFVQKMRLGTQIGTDEKYVMTSWRSPTDPSIGSFSAGVDPSNIPQVFVWNGSYPHWRSGPWNGQIFIGIPNMETVYNNGFNFVDDKEGSAYLTFTYANESTITYFSLNSGGTLVQRYWNDGKQDWQVTWSAPRNDCDLYGKCGPFGSCQLSGSPICTCLKGFEPKSLEEWNRGNWTSGCVRKMNSQCDRNNTEGKEDGFLKLTNMKVPDFGVWSNAPEDECGSQCFHNCSCIAYAYYTGIGCMHWTHSLIDIQKFSGHTGATLYLRVAYTELGNLFLLS
;
A
#
# COMPACT_ATOMS: atom_id res chain seq x y z
N MET A 1 -16.51 -15.96 -27.15
CA MET A 1 -16.72 -17.37 -26.75
C MET A 1 -15.56 -17.76 -25.83
N TRP A 2 -15.83 -18.36 -24.68
CA TRP A 2 -14.82 -18.74 -23.66
C TRP A 2 -15.24 -20.05 -22.98
N SER A 3 -14.27 -20.80 -22.43
CA SER A 3 -14.48 -22.01 -21.62
C SER A 3 -13.40 -22.14 -20.55
N THR A 4 -13.72 -22.81 -19.44
CA THR A 4 -12.75 -23.17 -18.39
C THR A 4 -11.72 -24.18 -18.90
N ASN A 5 -10.44 -24.00 -18.58
CA ASN A 5 -9.38 -24.94 -18.97
C ASN A 5 -9.26 -26.11 -17.97
N ILE A 6 -10.25 -27.00 -17.98
CA ILE A 6 -10.25 -28.22 -17.14
C ILE A 6 -10.00 -29.41 -18.06
N SER A 7 -8.76 -29.84 -18.13
CA SER A 7 -8.37 -31.06 -18.84
C SER A 7 -8.68 -32.30 -18.00
N ASP A 8 -9.09 -33.38 -18.67
CA ASP A 8 -9.19 -34.75 -18.13
C ASP A 8 -10.30 -35.11 -17.13
N TYR A 9 -11.23 -34.21 -16.80
CA TYR A 9 -12.41 -34.59 -16.01
C TYR A 9 -13.54 -35.15 -16.89
N ARG A 10 -13.87 -36.45 -16.72
CA ARG A 10 -14.92 -37.16 -17.49
C ARG A 10 -16.18 -37.48 -16.68
N GLY A 11 -16.28 -37.02 -15.43
CA GLY A 11 -17.45 -37.25 -14.58
C GLY A 11 -18.58 -36.25 -14.83
N ASN A 12 -19.73 -36.50 -14.21
CA ASN A 12 -20.84 -35.54 -14.22
C ASN A 12 -20.53 -34.35 -13.31
N SER A 13 -20.60 -33.14 -13.86
CA SER A 13 -20.42 -31.88 -13.14
C SER A 13 -21.64 -30.98 -13.27
N SER A 14 -21.74 -30.01 -12.37
CA SER A 14 -22.76 -28.96 -12.39
C SER A 14 -22.12 -27.60 -12.17
N ALA A 15 -22.67 -26.58 -12.81
CA ALA A 15 -22.32 -25.19 -12.55
C ALA A 15 -23.29 -24.63 -11.51
N GLN A 16 -22.76 -23.99 -10.46
CA GLN A 16 -23.53 -23.48 -9.35
C GLN A 16 -23.04 -22.08 -8.95
N LEU A 17 -23.96 -21.13 -8.85
CA LEU A 17 -23.69 -19.83 -8.23
C LEU A 17 -23.96 -19.94 -6.72
N LEU A 18 -22.94 -19.70 -5.90
CA LEU A 18 -23.07 -19.72 -4.44
C LEU A 18 -23.59 -18.37 -3.92
N ASP A 19 -24.13 -18.36 -2.70
CA ASP A 19 -24.62 -17.13 -2.04
C ASP A 19 -23.53 -16.06 -1.86
N THR A 20 -22.25 -16.46 -1.88
CA THR A 20 -21.12 -15.53 -1.86
C THR A 20 -20.90 -14.81 -3.19
N GLY A 21 -21.62 -15.17 -4.25
CA GLY A 21 -21.39 -14.72 -5.63
C GLY A 21 -20.30 -15.51 -6.37
N ASN A 22 -19.73 -16.56 -5.77
CA ASN A 22 -18.74 -17.40 -6.41
C ASN A 22 -19.44 -18.40 -7.34
N LEU A 23 -19.16 -18.33 -8.65
CA LEU A 23 -19.62 -19.32 -9.62
C LEU A 23 -18.62 -20.47 -9.64
N VAL A 24 -19.07 -21.67 -9.27
CA VAL A 24 -18.23 -22.86 -9.18
C VAL A 24 -18.68 -23.92 -10.18
N LEU A 25 -17.72 -24.62 -10.76
CA LEU A 25 -17.95 -25.91 -11.41
C LEU A 25 -17.63 -27.01 -10.40
N ARG A 26 -18.62 -27.83 -10.08
CA ARG A 26 -18.53 -28.84 -9.02
C ARG A 26 -18.77 -30.24 -9.57
N GLU A 27 -17.98 -31.20 -9.10
CA GLU A 27 -18.22 -32.63 -9.32
C GLU A 27 -19.44 -33.10 -8.52
N ASN A 28 -20.38 -33.79 -9.18
CA ASN A 28 -21.64 -34.20 -8.54
C ASN A 28 -21.47 -35.33 -7.51
N SER A 29 -20.46 -36.19 -7.67
CA SER A 29 -20.24 -37.36 -6.81
C SER A 29 -19.54 -37.03 -5.49
N SER A 30 -18.48 -36.22 -5.54
CA SER A 30 -17.62 -35.88 -4.40
C SER A 30 -17.89 -34.49 -3.84
N GLY A 31 -18.57 -33.63 -4.61
CA GLY A 31 -18.70 -32.22 -4.29
C GLY A 31 -17.42 -31.40 -4.45
N ARG A 32 -16.34 -31.96 -5.02
CA ARG A 32 -15.08 -31.26 -5.25
C ARG A 32 -15.26 -30.09 -6.23
N ILE A 33 -14.70 -28.94 -5.90
CA ILE A 33 -14.65 -27.77 -6.80
C ILE A 33 -13.56 -28.02 -7.84
N LEU A 34 -13.93 -27.97 -9.11
CA LEU A 34 -13.04 -28.14 -10.25
C LEU A 34 -12.54 -26.80 -10.80
N TRP A 35 -13.36 -25.75 -10.65
CA TRP A 35 -13.07 -24.38 -11.08
C TRP A 35 -13.95 -23.41 -10.29
N GLN A 36 -13.46 -22.21 -10.04
CA GLN A 36 -14.23 -21.16 -9.38
C GLN A 36 -13.91 -19.77 -9.91
N SER A 37 -14.94 -18.92 -10.04
CA SER A 37 -14.78 -17.56 -10.57
C SER A 37 -13.96 -16.65 -9.67
N PHE A 38 -13.90 -16.93 -8.37
CA PHE A 38 -13.11 -16.14 -7.42
C PHE A 38 -11.59 -16.23 -7.65
N GLU A 39 -11.11 -17.23 -8.39
CA GLU A 39 -9.71 -17.36 -8.84
C GLU A 39 -9.43 -16.58 -10.13
N HIS A 40 -10.48 -15.99 -10.74
CA HIS A 40 -10.38 -15.20 -11.97
C HIS A 40 -11.08 -13.84 -11.80
N PRO A 41 -10.58 -12.98 -10.90
CA PRO A 41 -11.15 -11.67 -10.67
C PRO A 41 -11.12 -10.80 -11.94
N SER A 42 -12.18 -10.00 -12.12
CA SER A 42 -12.23 -8.91 -13.12
C SER A 42 -11.91 -7.59 -12.43
N ASP A 43 -12.77 -6.58 -12.57
CA ASP A 43 -12.60 -5.26 -11.98
C ASP A 43 -13.09 -5.16 -10.54
N SER A 44 -13.69 -6.23 -10.00
CA SER A 44 -14.45 -6.20 -8.75
C SER A 44 -13.93 -7.20 -7.72
N PHE A 45 -13.95 -6.79 -6.46
CA PHE A 45 -13.55 -7.56 -5.29
C PHE A 45 -14.67 -7.54 -4.26
N VAL A 46 -15.30 -8.71 -4.07
CA VAL A 46 -16.41 -8.92 -3.13
C VAL A 46 -15.95 -9.67 -1.89
N GLN A 47 -16.80 -9.72 -0.86
CA GLN A 47 -16.49 -10.40 0.39
C GLN A 47 -16.08 -11.86 0.16
N LYS A 48 -15.15 -12.35 0.98
CA LYS A 48 -14.60 -13.72 0.93
C LYS A 48 -13.76 -14.06 -0.32
N MET A 49 -13.65 -13.16 -1.31
CA MET A 49 -12.64 -13.29 -2.36
C MET A 49 -11.23 -13.16 -1.79
N ARG A 50 -10.24 -13.61 -2.54
CA ARG A 50 -8.81 -13.54 -2.19
C ARG A 50 -8.06 -12.76 -3.26
N LEU A 51 -7.26 -11.78 -2.87
CA LEU A 51 -6.31 -11.07 -3.73
C LEU A 51 -4.90 -11.31 -3.21
N GLY A 52 -4.00 -11.83 -4.04
CA GLY A 52 -2.65 -12.19 -3.61
C GLY A 52 -2.08 -13.37 -4.38
N THR A 53 -1.19 -14.14 -3.77
CA THR A 53 -0.53 -15.31 -4.35
C THR A 53 -1.09 -16.61 -3.77
N GLN A 54 -1.15 -17.66 -4.60
CA GLN A 54 -1.49 -19.02 -4.15
C GLN A 54 -0.23 -19.87 -3.93
N ILE A 55 -0.31 -20.87 -3.04
CA ILE A 55 0.69 -21.95 -2.94
C ILE A 55 0.94 -22.60 -4.31
N GLY A 56 2.22 -22.67 -4.70
CA GLY A 56 2.70 -23.57 -5.76
C GLY A 56 2.47 -23.09 -7.19
N THR A 57 1.93 -21.89 -7.40
CA THR A 57 1.77 -21.27 -8.73
C THR A 57 2.36 -19.86 -8.75
N ASP A 58 2.96 -19.45 -9.87
CA ASP A 58 3.35 -18.04 -10.10
C ASP A 58 2.12 -17.14 -10.37
N GLU A 59 0.89 -17.66 -10.17
CA GLU A 59 -0.35 -16.95 -10.45
C GLU A 59 -0.69 -15.96 -9.33
N LYS A 60 -0.91 -14.70 -9.74
CA LYS A 60 -1.34 -13.62 -8.85
C LYS A 60 -2.82 -13.32 -9.10
N TYR A 61 -3.63 -13.41 -8.05
CA TYR A 61 -5.01 -12.95 -8.07
C TYR A 61 -5.03 -11.43 -7.89
N VAL A 62 -5.09 -10.71 -9.02
CA VAL A 62 -5.18 -9.25 -9.06
C VAL A 62 -6.45 -8.83 -9.78
N MET A 63 -7.07 -7.76 -9.30
CA MET A 63 -8.14 -7.10 -10.03
C MET A 63 -7.57 -6.45 -11.29
N THR A 64 -8.36 -6.40 -12.36
CA THR A 64 -8.02 -5.70 -13.59
C THR A 64 -9.16 -4.77 -13.98
N SER A 65 -8.83 -3.50 -14.20
CA SER A 65 -9.81 -2.51 -14.65
C SER A 65 -10.41 -2.90 -16.00
N TRP A 66 -11.63 -2.43 -16.25
CA TRP A 66 -12.15 -2.37 -17.62
C TRP A 66 -11.39 -1.33 -18.44
N ARG A 67 -11.32 -1.53 -19.76
CA ARG A 67 -10.71 -0.59 -20.69
C ARG A 67 -11.42 0.76 -20.69
N SER A 68 -12.74 0.75 -20.57
CA SER A 68 -13.56 1.95 -20.44
C SER A 68 -14.87 1.63 -19.70
N PRO A 69 -15.67 2.62 -19.29
CA PRO A 69 -16.97 2.38 -18.65
C PRO A 69 -17.95 1.55 -19.51
N THR A 70 -17.73 1.45 -20.82
CA THR A 70 -18.58 0.71 -21.77
C THR A 70 -17.88 -0.48 -22.42
N ASP A 71 -16.61 -0.73 -22.13
CA ASP A 71 -15.81 -1.82 -22.72
C ASP A 71 -15.17 -2.65 -21.59
N PRO A 72 -15.74 -3.84 -21.28
CA PRO A 72 -15.28 -4.70 -20.20
C PRO A 72 -14.01 -5.50 -20.54
N SER A 73 -13.38 -5.26 -21.70
CA SER A 73 -12.06 -5.82 -21.98
C SER A 73 -11.01 -5.31 -20.99
N ILE A 74 -9.90 -6.06 -20.86
CA ILE A 74 -8.83 -5.75 -19.91
C ILE A 74 -8.25 -4.35 -20.20
N GLY A 75 -8.30 -3.49 -19.18
CA GLY A 75 -7.75 -2.14 -19.16
C GLY A 75 -6.29 -2.08 -18.72
N SER A 76 -5.77 -0.87 -18.52
CA SER A 76 -4.36 -0.64 -18.19
C SER A 76 -4.04 -0.74 -16.70
N PHE A 77 -5.04 -0.62 -15.83
CA PHE A 77 -4.86 -0.65 -14.39
C PHE A 77 -5.13 -2.03 -13.79
N SER A 78 -4.32 -2.40 -12.81
CA SER A 78 -4.53 -3.58 -11.96
C SER A 78 -4.42 -3.19 -10.49
N ALA A 79 -5.05 -3.97 -9.61
CA ALA A 79 -4.95 -3.77 -8.17
C ALA A 79 -4.79 -5.09 -7.43
N GLY A 80 -3.99 -5.08 -6.37
CA GLY A 80 -3.65 -6.30 -5.65
C GLY A 80 -2.71 -6.04 -4.50
N VAL A 81 -2.25 -7.14 -3.91
CA VAL A 81 -1.37 -7.11 -2.74
C VAL A 81 0.05 -7.45 -3.18
N ASP A 82 1.01 -6.68 -2.71
CA ASP A 82 2.41 -7.06 -2.76
C ASP A 82 2.72 -7.96 -1.55
N PRO A 83 3.08 -9.24 -1.76
CA PRO A 83 3.40 -10.19 -0.69
C PRO A 83 4.82 -10.02 -0.15
N SER A 84 5.51 -8.91 -0.44
CA SER A 84 6.76 -8.53 0.24
C SER A 84 6.64 -8.64 1.77
N ASN A 85 7.78 -8.69 2.48
CA ASN A 85 7.85 -8.88 3.95
C ASN A 85 6.92 -7.96 4.78
N ILE A 86 6.49 -6.83 4.22
CA ILE A 86 5.47 -5.95 4.81
C ILE A 86 4.33 -5.83 3.80
N PRO A 87 3.16 -6.46 4.04
CA PRO A 87 2.06 -6.47 3.10
C PRO A 87 1.52 -5.06 2.82
N GLN A 88 1.30 -4.77 1.55
CA GLN A 88 0.76 -3.50 1.06
C GLN A 88 -0.18 -3.75 -0.12
N VAL A 89 -1.21 -2.91 -0.26
CA VAL A 89 -2.07 -2.89 -1.45
C VAL A 89 -1.58 -1.81 -2.39
N PHE A 90 -1.56 -2.14 -3.67
CA PHE A 90 -1.22 -1.23 -4.75
C PHE A 90 -2.29 -1.22 -5.82
N VAL A 91 -2.38 -0.08 -6.50
CA VAL A 91 -2.90 0.01 -7.86
C VAL A 91 -1.71 0.27 -8.78
N TRP A 92 -1.60 -0.48 -9.87
CA TRP A 92 -0.58 -0.29 -10.89
C TRP A 92 -1.21 0.20 -12.19
N ASN A 93 -0.48 1.01 -12.95
CA ASN A 93 -0.74 1.32 -14.34
C ASN A 93 0.34 0.61 -15.18
N GLY A 94 -0.02 -0.52 -15.81
CA GLY A 94 0.97 -1.45 -16.33
C GLY A 94 1.91 -1.93 -15.22
N SER A 95 3.20 -1.66 -15.36
CA SER A 95 4.23 -2.04 -14.36
C SER A 95 4.53 -0.93 -13.34
N TYR A 96 3.93 0.26 -13.47
CA TYR A 96 4.24 1.40 -12.62
C TYR A 96 3.21 1.54 -11.49
N PRO A 97 3.63 1.68 -10.22
CA PRO A 97 2.72 2.00 -9.14
C PRO A 97 1.98 3.32 -9.41
N HIS A 98 0.65 3.29 -9.26
CA HIS A 98 -0.24 4.44 -9.40
C HIS A 98 -0.73 4.94 -8.04
N TRP A 99 -1.00 4.02 -7.12
CA TRP A 99 -1.40 4.29 -5.74
C TRP A 99 -0.88 3.19 -4.80
N ARG A 100 -0.65 3.52 -3.53
CA ARG A 100 -0.17 2.60 -2.49
C ARG A 100 -0.89 2.86 -1.16
N SER A 101 -1.38 1.80 -0.52
CA SER A 101 -2.06 1.85 0.78
C SER A 101 -1.15 2.16 1.97
N GLY A 102 0.13 1.86 1.84
CA GLY A 102 1.06 1.76 2.95
C GLY A 102 0.98 0.42 3.69
N PRO A 103 1.89 0.17 4.65
CA PRO A 103 1.99 -1.09 5.41
C PRO A 103 0.71 -1.53 6.14
N TRP A 104 0.46 -2.84 6.14
CA TRP A 104 -0.55 -3.49 6.98
C TRP A 104 -0.04 -3.72 8.41
N ASN A 105 -0.79 -3.29 9.43
CA ASN A 105 -0.42 -3.49 10.84
C ASN A 105 -1.12 -4.66 11.54
N GLY A 106 -1.80 -5.54 10.79
CA GLY A 106 -2.66 -6.59 11.36
C GLY A 106 -4.14 -6.19 11.45
N GLN A 107 -4.48 -4.90 11.31
CA GLN A 107 -5.86 -4.42 11.41
C GLN A 107 -6.25 -3.38 10.36
N ILE A 108 -5.33 -2.50 9.98
CA ILE A 108 -5.53 -1.43 9.01
C ILE A 108 -4.25 -1.23 8.17
N PHE A 109 -4.41 -0.61 7.00
CA PHE A 109 -3.28 -0.07 6.24
C PHE A 109 -2.96 1.34 6.76
N ILE A 110 -1.77 1.53 7.32
CA ILE A 110 -1.42 2.75 8.07
C ILE A 110 -1.25 3.99 7.18
N GLY A 111 -1.16 3.80 5.87
CA GLY A 111 -1.10 4.87 4.87
C GLY A 111 -2.47 5.28 4.33
N ILE A 112 -3.57 4.72 4.83
CA ILE A 112 -4.93 5.16 4.51
C ILE A 112 -5.47 5.97 5.70
N PRO A 113 -5.65 7.30 5.54
CA PRO A 113 -6.13 8.13 6.63
C PRO A 113 -7.57 7.76 7.01
N ASN A 114 -7.86 7.74 8.32
CA ASN A 114 -9.17 7.39 8.88
C ASN A 114 -9.68 5.99 8.49
N MET A 115 -8.78 5.05 8.19
CA MET A 115 -9.16 3.65 8.09
C MET A 115 -9.52 3.12 9.48
N GLU A 116 -10.79 2.76 9.66
CA GLU A 116 -11.30 2.20 10.91
C GLU A 116 -11.37 0.68 10.81
N THR A 117 -11.14 0.02 11.94
CA THR A 117 -11.29 -1.42 12.12
C THR A 117 -12.29 -1.66 13.25
N VAL A 118 -13.19 -2.61 13.05
CA VAL A 118 -14.12 -3.08 14.09
C VAL A 118 -13.98 -4.59 14.14
N TYR A 119 -14.12 -5.19 15.32
CA TYR A 119 -14.06 -6.64 15.48
C TYR A 119 -14.95 -7.36 14.45
N ASN A 120 -14.36 -8.30 13.70
CA ASN A 120 -14.99 -9.04 12.60
C ASN A 120 -15.47 -8.20 11.39
N ASN A 121 -14.99 -6.96 11.23
CA ASN A 121 -15.29 -6.11 10.08
C ASN A 121 -14.01 -5.56 9.44
N GLY A 122 -13.87 -5.79 8.13
CA GLY A 122 -12.84 -5.18 7.32
C GLY A 122 -11.90 -6.19 6.70
N PHE A 123 -10.71 -5.70 6.36
CA PHE A 123 -9.69 -6.49 5.68
C PHE A 123 -8.99 -7.45 6.64
N ASN A 124 -8.60 -8.60 6.12
CA ASN A 124 -7.72 -9.54 6.76
C ASN A 124 -6.65 -9.99 5.78
N PHE A 125 -5.40 -9.96 6.20
CA PHE A 125 -4.28 -10.50 5.44
C PHE A 125 -3.91 -11.86 6.04
N VAL A 126 -3.95 -12.90 5.20
CA VAL A 126 -3.64 -14.26 5.59
C VAL A 126 -2.36 -14.67 4.89
N ASP A 127 -1.36 -15.05 5.68
CA ASP A 127 -0.13 -15.69 5.23
C ASP A 127 -0.08 -17.07 5.89
N ASP A 128 -0.20 -18.11 5.08
CA ASP A 128 -0.21 -19.50 5.56
C ASP A 128 1.20 -20.06 5.84
N LYS A 129 2.26 -19.30 5.56
CA LYS A 129 3.68 -19.70 5.66
C LYS A 129 4.07 -20.89 4.78
N GLU A 130 3.13 -21.45 4.02
CA GLU A 130 3.30 -22.57 3.11
C GLU A 130 3.34 -22.10 1.64
N GLY A 131 3.03 -20.81 1.39
CA GLY A 131 3.27 -20.12 0.13
C GLY A 131 2.11 -19.23 -0.33
N SER A 132 0.93 -19.29 0.30
CA SER A 132 -0.18 -18.39 -0.03
C SER A 132 -0.16 -17.18 0.89
N ALA A 133 -0.21 -16.01 0.27
CA ALA A 133 -0.35 -14.75 0.95
C ALA A 133 -1.45 -13.96 0.24
N TYR A 134 -2.57 -13.72 0.93
CA TYR A 134 -3.72 -13.07 0.32
C TYR A 134 -4.46 -12.14 1.27
N LEU A 135 -5.02 -11.08 0.69
CA LEU A 135 -5.98 -10.20 1.31
C LEU A 135 -7.40 -10.70 1.02
N THR A 136 -8.22 -10.71 2.06
CA THR A 136 -9.66 -10.92 1.99
C THR A 136 -10.35 -9.87 2.85
N PHE A 137 -11.67 -9.78 2.77
CA PHE A 137 -12.45 -8.97 3.70
C PHE A 137 -13.82 -9.58 3.95
N THR A 138 -14.33 -9.31 5.14
CA THR A 138 -15.64 -9.77 5.61
C THR A 138 -16.26 -8.72 6.51
N TYR A 139 -17.58 -8.66 6.54
CA TYR A 139 -18.34 -7.90 7.52
C TYR A 139 -19.18 -8.84 8.39
N ALA A 140 -19.25 -8.55 9.69
CA ALA A 140 -19.98 -9.32 10.68
C ALA A 140 -21.49 -9.40 10.37
N ASN A 141 -22.05 -8.32 9.82
CA ASN A 141 -23.41 -8.36 9.29
C ASN A 141 -23.38 -8.84 7.83
N GLU A 142 -23.69 -10.12 7.63
CA GLU A 142 -23.73 -10.77 6.32
C GLU A 142 -24.72 -10.13 5.33
N SER A 143 -25.72 -9.37 5.83
CA SER A 143 -26.65 -8.62 4.97
C SER A 143 -26.02 -7.36 4.37
N THR A 144 -24.81 -6.99 4.80
CA THR A 144 -24.11 -5.80 4.30
C THR A 144 -23.60 -6.08 2.89
N ILE A 145 -24.21 -5.45 1.88
CA ILE A 145 -23.78 -5.60 0.50
C ILE A 145 -22.77 -4.50 0.18
N THR A 146 -21.52 -4.90 0.01
CA THR A 146 -20.41 -4.00 -0.28
C THR A 146 -19.35 -4.70 -1.13
N TYR A 147 -18.72 -3.93 -2.02
CA TYR A 147 -17.65 -4.41 -2.87
C TYR A 147 -16.70 -3.27 -3.23
N PHE A 148 -15.51 -3.65 -3.67
CA PHE A 148 -14.54 -2.73 -4.26
C PHE A 148 -14.51 -2.93 -5.77
N SER A 149 -14.41 -1.85 -6.53
CA SER A 149 -14.19 -1.91 -7.98
C SER A 149 -13.00 -1.05 -8.39
N LEU A 150 -12.21 -1.51 -9.35
CA LEU A 150 -11.17 -0.73 -10.00
C LEU A 150 -11.67 -0.17 -11.33
N ASN A 151 -11.88 1.14 -11.39
CA ASN A 151 -12.37 1.77 -12.62
C ASN A 151 -11.27 1.93 -13.69
N SER A 152 -11.67 2.27 -14.91
CA SER A 152 -10.75 2.49 -16.05
C SER A 152 -9.76 3.64 -15.86
N GLY A 153 -9.98 4.51 -14.87
CA GLY A 153 -9.09 5.61 -14.50
C GLY A 153 -8.08 5.26 -13.41
N GLY A 154 -8.04 4.01 -12.93
CA GLY A 154 -7.13 3.59 -11.87
C GLY A 154 -7.58 3.94 -10.46
N THR A 155 -8.85 4.31 -10.27
CA THR A 155 -9.42 4.54 -8.94
C THR A 155 -10.04 3.27 -8.40
N LEU A 156 -9.57 2.82 -7.24
CA LEU A 156 -10.23 1.80 -6.44
C LEU A 156 -11.36 2.47 -5.66
N VAL A 157 -12.58 1.98 -5.81
CA VAL A 157 -13.80 2.56 -5.23
C VAL A 157 -14.52 1.52 -4.40
N GLN A 158 -14.77 1.82 -3.13
CA GLN A 158 -15.66 1.04 -2.29
C GLN A 158 -17.09 1.54 -2.46
N ARG A 159 -18.01 0.62 -2.75
CA ARG A 159 -19.44 0.89 -2.78
C ARG A 159 -20.16 0.06 -1.74
N TYR A 160 -21.22 0.63 -1.17
CA TYR A 160 -22.19 -0.09 -0.36
C TYR A 160 -23.59 0.15 -0.90
N TRP A 161 -24.44 -0.87 -0.76
CA TRP A 161 -25.85 -0.76 -1.14
C TRP A 161 -26.61 -0.05 -0.03
N ASN A 162 -27.33 1.02 -0.37
CA ASN A 162 -28.19 1.72 0.57
C ASN A 162 -29.66 1.35 0.31
N ASP A 163 -30.21 0.50 1.18
CA ASP A 163 -31.61 0.04 1.04
C ASP A 163 -32.63 1.19 1.09
N GLY A 164 -32.38 2.24 1.87
CA GLY A 164 -33.28 3.38 1.95
C GLY A 164 -33.34 4.20 0.66
N LYS A 165 -32.24 4.23 -0.11
CA LYS A 165 -32.14 4.93 -1.39
C LYS A 165 -32.34 4.01 -2.61
N GLN A 166 -32.29 2.69 -2.40
CA GLN A 166 -32.25 1.69 -3.47
C GLN A 166 -31.13 1.97 -4.48
N ASP A 167 -29.96 2.37 -3.99
CA ASP A 167 -28.83 2.78 -4.82
C ASP A 167 -27.48 2.49 -4.17
N TRP A 168 -26.46 2.33 -5.01
CA TRP A 168 -25.07 2.21 -4.59
C TRP A 168 -24.52 3.57 -4.17
N GLN A 169 -23.88 3.62 -3.03
CA GLN A 169 -23.23 4.82 -2.52
C GLN A 169 -21.73 4.57 -2.38
N VAL A 170 -20.92 5.57 -2.74
CA VAL A 170 -19.47 5.52 -2.59
C VAL A 170 -19.11 5.90 -1.16
N THR A 171 -18.51 4.98 -0.41
CA THR A 171 -17.99 5.24 0.95
C THR A 171 -16.54 5.66 0.95
N TRP A 172 -15.76 5.10 0.02
CA TRP A 172 -14.34 5.33 -0.04
C TRP A 172 -13.83 5.19 -1.47
N SER A 173 -12.75 5.90 -1.76
CA SER A 173 -12.02 5.80 -3.02
C SER A 173 -10.57 6.22 -2.83
N ALA A 174 -9.68 5.65 -3.64
CA ALA A 174 -8.31 6.08 -3.80
C ALA A 174 -7.76 5.78 -5.21
N PRO A 175 -6.87 6.63 -5.76
CA PRO A 175 -6.44 7.93 -5.22
C PRO A 175 -7.59 8.94 -5.21
N ARG A 176 -7.67 9.79 -4.19
CA ARG A 176 -8.71 10.83 -4.03
C ARG A 176 -8.16 12.24 -4.27
N ASN A 177 -6.87 12.43 -4.02
CA ASN A 177 -6.20 13.71 -4.16
C ASN A 177 -4.78 13.51 -4.70
N ASP A 178 -4.12 14.61 -5.04
CA ASP A 178 -2.78 14.61 -5.62
C ASP A 178 -1.71 13.92 -4.77
N CYS A 179 -1.81 13.96 -3.44
CA CYS A 179 -0.85 13.30 -2.55
C CYS A 179 -1.05 11.78 -2.46
N ASP A 180 -2.20 11.26 -2.88
CA ASP A 180 -2.44 9.81 -2.91
C ASP A 180 -1.74 9.17 -4.11
N LEU A 181 -1.46 9.94 -5.17
CA LEU A 181 -0.73 9.48 -6.35
C LEU A 181 0.68 9.06 -5.95
N TYR A 182 1.06 7.84 -6.35
CA TYR A 182 2.34 7.27 -5.97
C TYR A 182 3.50 8.19 -6.35
N GLY A 183 4.34 8.54 -5.37
CA GLY A 183 5.57 9.28 -5.61
C GLY A 183 5.36 10.73 -6.08
N LYS A 184 4.21 11.35 -5.81
CA LYS A 184 3.87 12.73 -6.23
C LYS A 184 4.98 13.76 -6.04
N CYS A 185 5.71 13.69 -4.92
CA CYS A 185 6.77 14.65 -4.57
C CYS A 185 8.20 14.17 -4.88
N GLY A 186 8.34 13.06 -5.60
CA GLY A 186 9.63 12.46 -5.93
C GLY A 186 10.40 11.94 -4.72
N PRO A 187 11.64 11.45 -4.94
CA PRO A 187 12.52 10.98 -3.86
C PRO A 187 12.81 12.07 -2.83
N PHE A 188 12.77 11.71 -1.54
CA PHE A 188 13.04 12.59 -0.40
C PHE A 188 12.14 13.84 -0.31
N GLY A 189 11.05 13.88 -1.09
CA GLY A 189 9.96 14.84 -0.96
C GLY A 189 8.81 14.25 -0.14
N SER A 190 8.12 15.10 0.61
CA SER A 190 6.91 14.76 1.37
C SER A 190 5.73 15.56 0.84
N CYS A 191 4.60 14.89 0.59
CA CYS A 191 3.36 15.53 0.21
C CYS A 191 2.52 15.92 1.43
N GLN A 192 2.03 17.14 1.49
CA GLN A 192 1.07 17.59 2.49
C GLN A 192 -0.04 18.35 1.77
N LEU A 193 -1.26 17.82 1.81
CA LEU A 193 -2.39 18.37 1.04
C LEU A 193 -2.73 19.81 1.42
N SER A 194 -2.56 20.18 2.69
CA SER A 194 -2.76 21.54 3.20
C SER A 194 -1.56 22.46 2.98
N GLY A 195 -0.47 21.95 2.40
CA GLY A 195 0.76 22.71 2.16
C GLY A 195 0.67 23.58 0.91
N SER A 196 1.45 24.66 0.89
CA SER A 196 1.62 25.51 -0.29
C SER A 196 3.11 25.86 -0.44
N PRO A 197 3.87 25.17 -1.32
CA PRO A 197 3.45 24.10 -2.23
C PRO A 197 3.07 22.79 -1.50
N ILE A 198 2.30 21.91 -2.17
CA ILE A 198 1.91 20.60 -1.60
C ILE A 198 3.11 19.68 -1.35
N CYS A 199 4.20 19.88 -2.08
CA CYS A 199 5.43 19.10 -1.95
C CYS A 199 6.52 19.92 -1.28
N THR A 200 7.15 19.34 -0.25
CA THR A 200 8.29 19.92 0.45
C THR A 200 9.41 18.89 0.55
N CYS A 201 10.67 19.33 0.46
CA CYS A 201 11.79 18.45 0.77
C CYS A 201 11.79 18.11 2.26
N LEU A 202 12.15 16.86 2.59
CA LEU A 202 12.45 16.51 3.97
C LEU A 202 13.54 17.44 4.53
N LYS A 203 13.48 17.75 5.82
CA LYS A 203 14.50 18.61 6.45
C LYS A 203 15.89 17.98 6.30
N GLY A 204 16.89 18.81 5.98
CA GLY A 204 18.23 18.36 5.59
C GLY A 204 18.39 18.06 4.09
N PHE A 205 17.32 18.20 3.30
CA PHE A 205 17.31 18.04 1.86
C PHE A 205 16.87 19.32 1.15
N GLU A 206 17.23 19.45 -0.13
CA GLU A 206 16.85 20.56 -1.01
C GLU A 206 16.45 20.06 -2.41
N PRO A 207 15.69 20.85 -3.18
CA PRO A 207 15.25 20.44 -4.50
C PRO A 207 16.44 20.09 -5.41
N LYS A 208 16.36 18.94 -6.08
CA LYS A 208 17.39 18.55 -7.06
C LYS A 208 17.46 19.52 -8.24
N SER A 209 16.32 20.07 -8.64
CA SER A 209 16.18 21.12 -9.64
C SER A 209 15.25 22.21 -9.11
N LEU A 210 15.81 23.38 -8.80
CA LEU A 210 15.03 24.52 -8.29
C LEU A 210 14.07 25.07 -9.37
N GLU A 211 14.45 24.97 -10.64
CA GLU A 211 13.60 25.38 -11.76
C GLU A 211 12.35 24.52 -11.88
N GLU A 212 12.49 23.19 -11.83
CA GLU A 212 11.35 22.27 -11.85
C GLU A 212 10.46 22.50 -10.63
N TRP A 213 11.07 22.62 -9.45
CA TRP A 213 10.36 22.80 -8.18
C TRP A 213 9.49 24.06 -8.17
N ASN A 214 10.04 25.18 -8.64
CA ASN A 214 9.33 26.46 -8.73
C ASN A 214 8.20 26.46 -9.77
N ARG A 215 8.25 25.53 -10.75
CA ARG A 215 7.18 25.32 -11.74
C ARG A 215 6.13 24.29 -11.28
N GLY A 216 6.25 23.74 -10.07
CA GLY A 216 5.36 22.70 -9.58
C GLY A 216 5.62 21.31 -10.17
N ASN A 217 6.81 21.09 -10.75
CA ASN A 217 7.28 19.77 -11.14
C ASN A 217 8.21 19.23 -10.04
N TRP A 218 7.76 18.21 -9.31
CA TRP A 218 8.50 17.61 -8.18
C TRP A 218 9.09 16.24 -8.52
N THR A 219 9.04 15.79 -9.78
CA THR A 219 9.42 14.43 -10.19
C THR A 219 10.88 14.11 -9.85
N SER A 220 11.79 15.09 -9.99
CA SER A 220 13.21 14.93 -9.64
C SER A 220 13.47 14.80 -8.13
N GLY A 221 12.49 15.16 -7.29
CA GLY A 221 12.60 15.11 -5.84
C GLY A 221 13.69 16.02 -5.27
N CYS A 222 14.28 15.57 -4.18
CA CYS A 222 15.24 16.30 -3.38
C CYS A 222 16.56 15.54 -3.22
N VAL A 223 17.63 16.25 -2.87
CA VAL A 223 18.96 15.71 -2.57
C VAL A 223 19.42 16.20 -1.20
N ARG A 224 20.31 15.46 -0.54
CA ARG A 224 20.86 15.86 0.77
C ARG A 224 21.64 17.16 0.61
N LYS A 225 21.44 18.12 1.53
CA LYS A 225 22.20 19.38 1.58
C LYS A 225 23.65 19.18 2.02
N MET A 226 23.85 18.27 2.96
CA MET A 226 25.15 17.96 3.54
C MET A 226 25.34 16.45 3.64
N ASN A 227 26.58 16.01 3.41
CA ASN A 227 27.00 14.64 3.63
C ASN A 227 26.92 14.31 5.13
N SER A 228 26.34 13.15 5.43
CA SER A 228 26.28 12.58 6.78
C SER A 228 27.68 12.19 7.28
N GLN A 229 27.81 11.86 8.56
CA GLN A 229 29.06 11.30 9.08
C GLN A 229 29.38 9.96 8.41
N CYS A 230 28.37 9.11 8.16
CA CYS A 230 28.57 7.84 7.45
C CYS A 230 29.06 8.01 6.01
N ASP A 231 28.86 9.19 5.41
CA ASP A 231 29.40 9.53 4.08
C ASP A 231 30.83 10.09 4.16
N ARG A 232 31.33 10.41 5.36
CA ARG A 232 32.68 10.96 5.59
C ARG A 232 33.60 9.83 6.08
N ASN A 233 34.69 9.58 5.35
CA ASN A 233 35.75 8.65 5.78
C ASN A 233 36.54 9.10 7.04
N ASN A 234 36.11 10.17 7.73
CA ASN A 234 36.80 10.72 8.88
C ASN A 234 35.94 10.57 10.15
N THR A 235 36.51 9.94 11.16
CA THR A 235 35.94 9.72 12.51
C THR A 235 35.90 10.97 13.38
N GLU A 236 36.40 12.12 12.90
CA GLU A 236 36.50 13.37 13.68
C GLU A 236 35.21 14.23 13.65
N GLY A 237 34.15 13.77 12.99
CA GLY A 237 32.84 14.45 12.95
C GLY A 237 31.90 14.04 14.08
N LYS A 238 31.03 14.96 14.54
CA LYS A 238 29.93 14.62 15.46
C LYS A 238 28.99 13.62 14.82
N GLU A 239 28.50 12.69 15.64
CA GLU A 239 27.64 11.60 15.20
C GLU A 239 26.34 12.11 14.58
N ASP A 240 25.89 11.43 13.52
CA ASP A 240 24.56 11.66 12.96
C ASP A 240 23.47 11.49 14.04
N GLY A 241 22.28 12.02 13.80
CA GLY A 241 21.15 11.67 14.62
C GLY A 241 19.86 11.64 13.84
N PHE A 242 18.75 11.50 14.56
CA PHE A 242 17.45 11.24 13.96
C PHE A 242 16.49 12.39 14.19
N LEU A 243 15.94 12.90 13.09
CA LEU A 243 14.84 13.85 13.11
C LEU A 243 13.51 13.10 13.18
N LYS A 244 12.70 13.42 14.20
CA LYS A 244 11.36 12.86 14.39
C LYS A 244 10.34 13.56 13.47
N LEU A 245 9.74 12.80 12.55
CA LEU A 245 8.66 13.24 11.66
C LEU A 245 7.38 12.48 12.03
N THR A 246 6.39 13.16 12.60
CA THR A 246 5.13 12.53 13.02
C THR A 246 4.07 12.58 11.93
N ASN A 247 3.08 11.68 12.04
CA ASN A 247 1.88 11.64 11.19
C ASN A 247 2.20 11.39 9.71
N MET A 248 3.14 10.48 9.48
CA MET A 248 3.65 10.18 8.15
C MET A 248 3.01 8.90 7.59
N LYS A 249 2.58 8.94 6.33
CA LYS A 249 2.62 7.76 5.47
C LYS A 249 4.09 7.43 5.27
N VAL A 250 4.54 6.31 5.85
CA VAL A 250 5.94 5.89 5.74
C VAL A 250 6.32 5.62 4.28
N PRO A 251 7.58 5.84 3.90
CA PRO A 251 8.04 5.62 2.53
C PRO A 251 7.81 4.18 2.07
N ASP A 252 7.78 3.98 0.76
CA ASP A 252 7.82 2.63 0.18
C ASP A 252 9.19 1.95 0.40
N PHE A 253 9.30 0.65 0.09
CA PHE A 253 10.53 -0.15 0.22
C PHE A 253 11.09 -0.26 1.65
N GLY A 254 10.21 -0.23 2.65
CA GLY A 254 10.60 -0.49 4.04
C GLY A 254 11.07 -1.93 4.22
N VAL A 255 12.20 -2.11 4.90
CA VAL A 255 12.74 -3.41 5.26
C VAL A 255 12.33 -3.72 6.69
N TRP A 256 11.59 -4.81 6.86
CA TRP A 256 11.19 -5.30 8.18
C TRP A 256 12.40 -5.87 8.95
N SER A 257 12.43 -5.66 10.26
CA SER A 257 13.34 -6.34 11.17
C SER A 257 12.60 -6.78 12.44
N ASN A 258 13.09 -7.85 13.06
CA ASN A 258 12.53 -8.37 14.31
C ASN A 258 12.99 -7.58 15.55
N ALA A 259 13.55 -6.38 15.37
CA ALA A 259 14.01 -5.57 16.48
C ALA A 259 12.85 -5.07 17.34
N PRO A 260 12.97 -5.10 18.67
CA PRO A 260 12.04 -4.40 19.55
C PRO A 260 12.15 -2.87 19.36
N GLU A 261 11.18 -2.14 19.89
CA GLU A 261 11.04 -0.69 19.71
C GLU A 261 12.28 0.10 20.12
N ASP A 262 12.86 -0.26 21.26
CA ASP A 262 14.04 0.36 21.87
C ASP A 262 15.34 0.07 21.11
N GLU A 263 15.41 -1.04 20.40
CA GLU A 263 16.57 -1.40 19.58
C GLU A 263 16.47 -0.94 18.12
N CYS A 264 15.26 -0.67 17.61
CA CYS A 264 15.04 -0.31 16.20
C CYS A 264 15.88 0.91 15.76
N GLY A 265 15.95 1.94 16.61
CA GLY A 265 16.79 3.11 16.37
C GLY A 265 18.29 2.81 16.43
N SER A 266 18.71 1.98 17.40
CA SER A 266 20.11 1.56 17.56
C SER A 266 20.60 0.75 16.36
N GLN A 267 19.78 -0.18 15.85
CA GLN A 267 20.11 -0.95 14.65
C GLN A 267 20.31 -0.05 13.43
N CYS A 268 19.43 0.94 13.22
CA CYS A 268 19.60 1.89 12.13
C CYS A 268 20.83 2.78 12.35
N PHE A 269 21.09 3.22 13.59
CA PHE A 269 22.23 4.06 13.92
C PHE A 269 23.57 3.40 13.54
N HIS A 270 23.76 2.13 13.92
CA HIS A 270 24.97 1.36 13.66
C HIS A 270 25.11 0.87 12.21
N ASN A 271 24.03 0.89 11.44
CA ASN A 271 24.07 0.59 10.01
C ASN A 271 24.21 1.88 9.20
N CYS A 272 25.40 2.19 8.69
CA CYS A 272 25.64 3.40 7.91
C CYS A 272 24.82 3.50 6.61
N SER A 273 24.33 2.39 6.07
CA SER A 273 23.43 2.42 4.92
C SER A 273 22.00 2.80 5.33
N CYS A 274 21.63 2.69 6.61
CA CYS A 274 20.30 3.06 7.07
C CYS A 274 20.13 4.58 7.08
N ILE A 275 19.10 5.06 6.40
CA ILE A 275 18.81 6.49 6.26
C ILE A 275 17.53 6.93 6.98
N ALA A 276 16.66 5.99 7.32
CA ALA A 276 15.49 6.24 8.15
C ALA A 276 15.01 4.95 8.81
N TYR A 277 14.30 5.08 9.92
CA TYR A 277 13.58 3.97 10.54
C TYR A 277 12.22 4.42 11.08
N ALA A 278 11.35 3.46 11.35
CA ALA A 278 10.09 3.65 12.03
C ALA A 278 9.77 2.38 12.82
N TYR A 279 9.13 2.56 13.97
CA TYR A 279 8.51 1.46 14.69
C TYR A 279 7.01 1.73 14.73
N TYR A 280 6.21 0.71 14.44
CA TYR A 280 4.76 0.81 14.50
C TYR A 280 4.16 -0.46 15.11
N THR A 281 3.34 -0.31 16.15
CA THR A 281 2.70 -1.44 16.81
C THR A 281 1.85 -2.26 15.83
N GLY A 282 2.09 -3.57 15.79
CA GLY A 282 1.46 -4.49 14.83
C GLY A 282 2.26 -4.74 13.56
N ILE A 283 3.27 -3.91 13.26
CA ILE A 283 4.24 -4.13 12.17
C ILE A 283 5.61 -4.49 12.75
N GLY A 284 6.06 -3.74 13.77
CA GLY A 284 7.41 -3.83 14.32
C GLY A 284 8.37 -2.81 13.72
N CYS A 285 9.65 -3.13 13.72
CA CYS A 285 10.70 -2.26 13.21
C CYS A 285 10.76 -2.30 11.68
N MET A 286 10.80 -1.10 11.09
CA MET A 286 10.98 -0.88 9.65
C MET A 286 12.16 0.06 9.47
N HIS A 287 13.04 -0.24 8.50
CA HIS A 287 14.14 0.65 8.15
C HIS A 287 14.31 0.77 6.64
N TRP A 288 14.94 1.87 6.21
CA TRP A 288 15.17 2.18 4.81
C TRP A 288 16.64 2.42 4.57
N THR A 289 17.17 1.84 3.49
CA THR A 289 18.58 1.96 3.08
C THR A 289 18.77 2.65 1.73
N HIS A 290 17.67 2.91 1.03
CA HIS A 290 17.64 3.53 -0.30
C HIS A 290 16.73 4.75 -0.27
N SER A 291 16.64 5.44 -1.41
CA SER A 291 15.80 6.64 -1.57
C SER A 291 14.40 6.48 -1.00
N LEU A 292 14.00 7.43 -0.16
CA LEU A 292 12.66 7.46 0.43
C LEU A 292 11.69 8.02 -0.60
N ILE A 293 10.65 7.28 -0.96
CA ILE A 293 9.65 7.71 -1.95
C ILE A 293 8.24 7.45 -1.44
N ASP A 294 7.27 8.16 -2.01
CA ASP A 294 5.85 8.05 -1.69
C ASP A 294 5.53 8.39 -0.22
N ILE A 295 6.14 9.47 0.26
CA ILE A 295 5.93 10.00 1.61
C ILE A 295 4.81 11.04 1.57
N GLN A 296 3.91 10.94 2.54
CA GLN A 296 2.86 11.91 2.78
C GLN A 296 2.80 12.27 4.26
N LYS A 297 2.56 13.53 4.57
CA LYS A 297 2.23 14.01 5.90
C LYS A 297 0.73 14.19 6.00
N PHE A 298 0.09 13.47 6.91
CA PHE A 298 -1.33 13.57 7.15
C PHE A 298 -1.66 14.78 8.05
N SER A 299 -2.82 15.38 7.80
CA SER A 299 -3.42 16.36 8.69
C SER A 299 -4.19 15.61 9.78
N GLY A 300 -3.68 15.62 11.03
CA GLY A 300 -4.33 14.96 12.17
C GLY A 300 -3.41 14.02 12.93
N HIS A 301 -3.99 13.03 13.62
CA HIS A 301 -3.26 12.09 14.49
C HIS A 301 -3.00 10.72 13.85
N THR A 302 -3.26 10.56 12.55
CA THR A 302 -3.03 9.31 11.80
C THR A 302 -1.61 9.25 11.22
N GLY A 303 -1.15 8.04 10.90
CA GLY A 303 0.18 7.79 10.34
C GLY A 303 1.21 7.41 11.40
N ALA A 304 2.39 7.01 10.95
CA ALA A 304 3.49 6.61 11.82
C ALA A 304 4.41 7.79 12.15
N THR A 305 5.29 7.57 13.11
CA THR A 305 6.47 8.41 13.29
C THR A 305 7.63 7.83 12.49
N LEU A 306 8.18 8.62 11.56
CA LEU A 306 9.38 8.32 10.80
C LEU A 306 10.57 9.07 11.42
N TYR A 307 11.66 8.35 11.68
CA TYR A 307 12.90 8.89 12.20
C TYR A 307 13.91 8.97 11.06
N LEU A 308 14.22 10.19 10.61
CA LEU A 308 15.09 10.44 9.46
C LEU A 308 16.53 10.69 9.92
N ARG A 309 17.50 9.94 9.38
CA ARG A 309 18.93 10.14 9.68
C ARG A 309 19.45 11.40 8.99
N VAL A 310 19.92 12.34 9.79
CA VAL A 310 20.49 13.62 9.35
C VAL A 310 21.81 13.90 10.05
N ALA A 311 22.66 14.71 9.41
CA ALA A 311 23.91 15.16 10.01
C ALA A 311 23.64 15.96 11.30
N TYR A 312 24.54 15.87 12.28
CA TYR A 312 24.42 16.57 13.57
C TYR A 312 24.10 18.07 13.44
N THR A 313 24.69 18.74 12.46
CA THR A 313 24.51 20.18 12.22
C THR A 313 23.05 20.55 11.91
N GLU A 314 22.29 19.65 11.29
CA GLU A 314 20.86 19.83 11.02
C GLU A 314 20.01 19.69 12.29
N LEU A 315 20.50 18.97 13.30
CA LEU A 315 19.86 18.84 14.61
C LEU A 315 20.07 20.10 15.46
N GLY A 316 21.26 20.71 15.41
CA GLY A 316 21.58 21.94 16.14
C GLY A 316 20.71 23.14 15.75
N ASN A 317 20.30 23.20 14.48
CA ASN A 317 19.36 24.22 13.99
C ASN A 317 17.92 24.09 14.55
N LEU A 318 17.58 23.02 15.30
CA LEU A 318 16.31 22.97 16.06
C LEU A 318 16.32 23.81 17.32
N PHE A 319 17.47 23.96 17.99
CA PHE A 319 17.58 24.69 19.25
C PHE A 319 17.77 26.20 19.07
N LEU A 320 18.11 26.65 17.86
CA LEU A 320 18.28 28.08 17.54
C LEU A 320 17.01 28.72 16.95
N LEU A 321 15.96 27.93 16.70
CA LEU A 321 14.68 28.37 16.15
C LEU A 321 13.50 28.16 17.12
N SER A 322 13.80 27.79 18.38
CA SER A 322 12.88 27.73 19.52
C SER A 322 13.20 28.85 20.51
#